data_AF-A0A962EBT0-F1
#
_entry.id   AF-A0A962EBT0-F1
#
_cell.length_a   1.000
_cell.length_b   1.000
_cell.length_c   1.000
_cell.angle_alpha   90.00
_cell.angle_beta   90.00
_cell.angle_gamma   90.00
#
_symmetry.space_group_name_H-M   'P 1'
#
loop_
_entity.id
_entity.type
_entity.pdbx_description
1 polymer ?
#
loop_
_entity_poly.entity_id
_entity_poly.type
_entity_poly.pdbx_seq_one_letter_code
_entity_poly.pdbx_strand_id
1 'polypeptide(L)'
;MSQTQKVMDFVSEKWDREIVPQLTTYIKIPNKSPMFDADWAEHGYMDEAMSLIETWVREQPIAGMTVERIQLPGRTPLLFIDIPGKGDDVVL
;
A
#
# COMPACT_ATOMS: atom_id res chain seq x y z
N MET A 1 -30.71 -7.77 -1.45
CA MET A 1 -29.33 -7.91 -1.99
C MET A 1 -28.62 -9.01 -1.23
N SER A 2 -27.93 -9.91 -1.94
CA SER A 2 -27.09 -10.96 -1.32
C SER A 2 -25.86 -10.33 -0.64
N GLN A 3 -25.21 -11.07 0.26
CA GLN A 3 -23.99 -10.61 0.91
C GLN A 3 -22.87 -10.36 -0.10
N THR A 4 -22.74 -11.21 -1.11
CA THR A 4 -21.80 -11.04 -2.22
C THR A 4 -22.04 -9.74 -2.98
N GLN A 5 -23.30 -9.39 -3.27
CA GLN A 5 -23.61 -8.15 -3.97
C GLN A 5 -23.19 -6.93 -3.16
N LYS A 6 -23.47 -6.93 -1.84
CA LYS A 6 -23.08 -5.81 -0.96
C LYS A 6 -21.56 -5.61 -0.92
N VAL A 7 -20.79 -6.70 -0.88
CA VAL A 7 -19.32 -6.64 -0.93
C VAL A 7 -18.86 -6.07 -2.27
N MET A 8 -19.45 -6.54 -3.38
CA MET A 8 -19.10 -6.05 -4.71
C MET A 8 -19.36 -4.55 -4.84
N ASP A 9 -20.55 -4.09 -4.45
CA ASP A 9 -20.93 -2.68 -4.53
C ASP A 9 -19.98 -1.79 -3.71
N PHE A 10 -19.65 -2.22 -2.48
CA PHE A 10 -18.70 -1.51 -1.61
C PHE A 10 -17.29 -1.43 -2.23
N VAL A 11 -16.77 -2.56 -2.73
CA VAL A 11 -15.44 -2.61 -3.34
C VAL A 11 -15.39 -1.76 -4.61
N SER A 12 -16.41 -1.83 -5.47
CA SER A 12 -16.49 -1.00 -6.67
C SER A 12 -16.50 0.49 -6.33
N GLU A 13 -17.30 0.92 -5.35
CA GLU A 13 -17.32 2.32 -4.93
C GLU A 13 -15.96 2.78 -4.37
N LYS A 14 -15.34 1.98 -3.48
CA LYS A 14 -14.01 2.28 -2.95
C LYS A 14 -12.95 2.35 -4.04
N TRP A 15 -13.02 1.44 -5.02
CA TRP A 15 -12.08 1.40 -6.13
C TRP A 15 -12.11 2.69 -6.94
N ASP A 16 -13.31 3.12 -7.35
CA ASP A 16 -13.48 4.31 -8.18
C ASP A 16 -13.14 5.61 -7.41
N ARG A 17 -13.54 5.69 -6.14
CA ARG A 17 -13.38 6.91 -5.33
C ARG A 17 -11.97 7.09 -4.78
N GLU A 18 -11.29 6.02 -4.42
CA GLU A 18 -10.03 6.09 -3.67
C GLU A 18 -8.87 5.44 -4.40
N ILE A 19 -9.04 4.23 -4.95
CA ILE A 19 -7.91 3.48 -5.50
C ILE A 19 -7.46 4.05 -6.85
N VAL A 20 -8.39 4.31 -7.78
CA VAL A 20 -8.04 4.83 -9.12
C VAL A 20 -7.31 6.18 -9.05
N PRO A 21 -7.74 7.18 -8.26
CA PRO A 21 -6.99 8.42 -8.09
C PRO A 21 -5.59 8.21 -7.48
N GLN A 22 -5.46 7.33 -6.49
CA GLN A 22 -4.16 7.02 -5.86
C GLN A 22 -3.21 6.33 -6.83
N LEU A 23 -3.67 5.31 -7.57
CA LEU A 23 -2.88 4.63 -8.61
C LEU A 23 -2.47 5.58 -9.74
N THR A 24 -3.34 6.52 -10.11
CA THR A 24 -3.03 7.56 -11.11
C THR A 24 -1.90 8.46 -10.64
N THR A 25 -1.84 8.76 -9.34
CA THR A 25 -0.76 9.53 -8.73
C THR A 25 0.51 8.70 -8.66
N TYR A 26 0.41 7.45 -8.17
CA TYR A 26 1.51 6.50 -8.07
C TYR A 26 2.24 6.30 -9.39
N ILE A 27 1.51 6.11 -10.51
CA ILE A 27 2.11 5.83 -11.83
C ILE A 27 2.97 6.98 -12.37
N LYS A 28 2.78 8.21 -11.86
CA LYS A 28 3.57 9.37 -12.25
C LYS A 28 4.94 9.39 -11.57
N ILE A 29 5.10 8.67 -10.46
CA ILE A 29 6.36 8.57 -9.73
C ILE A 29 7.29 7.64 -10.52
N PRO A 30 8.47 8.11 -10.97
CA PRO A 30 9.39 7.30 -11.77
C PRO A 30 10.20 6.32 -10.89
N ASN A 31 9.50 5.56 -10.04
CA ASN A 31 10.05 4.58 -9.11
C ASN A 31 10.55 3.33 -9.84
N LYS A 32 11.79 3.39 -10.34
CA LYS A 32 12.47 2.27 -10.98
C LYS A 32 13.07 1.34 -9.93
N SER A 33 13.04 0.03 -10.20
CA SER A 33 13.76 -0.96 -9.38
C SER A 33 15.28 -0.68 -9.43
N PRO A 34 16.05 -0.99 -8.37
CA PRO A 34 17.50 -0.73 -8.32
C PRO A 34 18.30 -1.32 -9.49
N MET A 35 17.78 -2.36 -10.14
CA MET A 35 18.37 -2.95 -11.35
C MET A 35 18.39 -1.98 -12.54
N PHE A 36 17.49 -1.00 -12.58
CA PHE A 36 17.33 -0.04 -13.68
C PHE A 36 17.71 1.39 -13.29
N ASP A 37 18.06 1.61 -12.02
CA ASP A 37 18.47 2.89 -11.46
C ASP A 37 19.41 2.63 -10.26
N ALA A 38 20.71 2.73 -10.49
CA ALA A 38 21.70 2.49 -9.43
C ALA A 38 21.65 3.55 -8.33
N ASP A 39 21.22 4.76 -8.66
CA ASP A 39 21.14 5.93 -7.77
C ASP A 39 19.72 6.11 -7.20
N TRP A 40 18.89 5.06 -7.24
CA TRP A 40 17.49 5.06 -6.79
C TRP A 40 17.27 5.69 -5.40
N ALA A 41 18.23 5.48 -4.50
CA ALA A 41 18.16 6.00 -3.13
C ALA A 41 18.37 7.52 -3.09
N GLU A 42 19.26 8.05 -3.93
CA GLU A 42 19.48 9.49 -4.07
C GLU A 42 18.32 10.16 -4.81
N HIS A 43 17.78 9.50 -5.83
CA HIS A 43 16.62 10.00 -6.58
C HIS A 43 15.34 10.08 -5.73
N GLY A 44 15.21 9.28 -4.68
CA GLY A 44 14.13 9.39 -3.68
C GLY A 44 12.73 8.95 -4.16
N TYR A 45 12.54 8.62 -5.43
CA TYR A 45 11.23 8.23 -5.99
C TYR A 45 10.61 7.01 -5.31
N MET A 46 11.43 6.08 -4.85
CA MET A 46 10.94 4.90 -4.14
C MET A 46 10.35 5.26 -2.77
N ASP A 47 10.94 6.26 -2.11
CA ASP A 47 10.49 6.75 -0.81
C ASP A 47 9.24 7.63 -0.94
N GLU A 48 9.14 8.40 -2.04
CA GLU A 48 7.92 9.10 -2.44
C GLU A 48 6.76 8.11 -2.68
N ALA A 49 7.00 7.08 -3.50
CA ALA A 49 6.02 6.04 -3.79
C ALA A 49 5.58 5.29 -2.52
N MET A 50 6.53 4.98 -1.64
CA MET A 50 6.24 4.34 -0.36
C MET A 50 5.36 5.23 0.54
N SER A 51 5.61 6.54 0.55
CA SER A 51 4.86 7.51 1.36
C SER A 51 3.43 7.69 0.88
N LEU A 52 3.21 7.65 -0.44
CA LEU A 52 1.87 7.68 -1.01
C LEU A 52 1.05 6.47 -0.55
N ILE A 53 1.61 5.26 -0.67
CA ILE A 53 0.92 4.02 -0.29
C ILE A 53 0.69 3.97 1.21
N GLU A 54 1.73 4.27 2.02
CA GLU A 54 1.63 4.25 3.48
C GLU A 54 0.55 5.20 3.99
N THR A 55 0.45 6.40 3.41
CA THR A 55 -0.61 7.37 3.78
C THR A 55 -1.98 6.78 3.55
N TRP A 56 -2.25 6.21 2.37
CA TRP A 56 -3.54 5.60 2.07
C TRP A 56 -3.86 4.42 3.00
N VAL A 57 -2.88 3.57 3.30
CA VAL A 57 -3.05 2.43 4.22
C VAL A 57 -3.42 2.93 5.61
N ARG A 58 -2.70 3.92 6.15
CA ARG A 58 -2.94 4.44 7.51
C ARG A 58 -4.31 5.10 7.67
N GLU A 59 -4.91 5.59 6.60
CA GLU A 59 -6.26 6.16 6.60
C GLU A 59 -7.38 5.11 6.63
N GLN A 60 -7.06 3.83 6.39
CA GLN A 60 -8.09 2.79 6.39
C GLN A 60 -8.57 2.48 7.81
N PRO A 61 -9.90 2.46 8.06
CA PRO A 61 -10.47 2.28 9.39
C PRO A 61 -10.48 0.80 9.81
N ILE A 62 -9.32 0.14 9.81
CA ILE A 62 -9.17 -1.27 10.18
C ILE A 62 -8.70 -1.36 11.64
N ALA A 63 -9.57 -1.91 12.49
CA ALA A 63 -9.29 -2.04 13.91
C ALA A 63 -8.07 -2.94 14.17
N GLY A 64 -7.13 -2.46 14.98
CA GLY A 64 -5.94 -3.20 15.38
C GLY A 64 -4.85 -3.30 14.30
N MET A 65 -5.04 -2.69 13.13
CA MET A 65 -4.02 -2.67 12.08
C MET A 65 -2.76 -1.94 12.56
N THR A 66 -1.62 -2.59 12.40
CA THR A 66 -0.29 -2.00 12.57
C THR A 66 0.34 -1.81 11.20
N VAL A 67 1.07 -0.70 11.05
CA VAL A 67 1.73 -0.33 9.79
C VAL A 67 3.14 0.15 10.13
N GLU A 68 4.13 -0.53 9.58
CA GLU A 68 5.55 -0.24 9.81
C GLU A 68 6.28 -0.10 8.47
N ARG A 69 6.96 1.03 8.27
CA ARG A 69 7.95 1.16 7.18
C ARG A 69 9.30 0.69 7.72
N ILE A 70 9.78 -0.43 7.19
CA ILE A 70 11.06 -1.04 7.55
C ILE A 70 12.09 -0.67 6.47
N GLN A 71 13.20 -0.10 6.89
CA GLN A 71 14.28 0.33 6.00
C GLN A 71 15.64 -0.13 6.54
N LEU A 72 16.28 -1.07 5.86
CA LEU A 72 17.63 -1.53 6.20
C LEU A 72 18.68 -0.78 5.37
N PRO A 73 19.91 -0.56 5.90
CA PRO A 73 20.97 0.10 5.14
C PRO A 73 21.23 -0.60 3.80
N GLY A 74 21.20 0.18 2.71
CA GLY A 74 21.47 -0.29 1.35
C GLY A 74 20.38 -1.21 0.74
N ARG A 75 19.19 -1.29 1.35
CA ARG A 75 18.05 -2.07 0.80
C ARG A 75 16.90 -1.14 0.42
N THR A 76 15.95 -1.60 -0.38
CA THR A 76 14.72 -0.85 -0.66
C THR A 76 13.80 -0.83 0.58
N PRO A 77 12.92 0.17 0.73
CA PRO A 77 11.95 0.20 1.83
C PRO A 77 10.94 -0.95 1.70
N LEU A 78 10.45 -1.43 2.84
CA LEU A 78 9.38 -2.43 2.96
C LEU A 78 8.24 -1.84 3.80
N LEU A 79 7.02 -1.86 3.28
CA LEU A 79 5.83 -1.59 4.09
C LEU A 79 5.30 -2.91 4.64
N PHE A 80 5.40 -3.08 5.95
CA PHE A 80 4.86 -4.22 6.67
C PHE A 80 3.52 -3.81 7.32
N ILE A 81 2.49 -4.62 7.10
CA ILE A 81 1.14 -4.39 7.62
C ILE A 81 0.70 -5.68 8.31
N ASP A 82 0.31 -5.57 9.58
CA ASP A 82 -0.23 -6.69 10.35
C ASP A 82 -1.62 -6.32 10.91
N ILE A 83 -2.59 -7.21 10.69
CA ILE A 83 -3.99 -7.01 11.06
C ILE A 83 -4.46 -8.25 11.82
N PRO A 84 -4.84 -8.12 13.12
CA PRO A 84 -5.27 -9.25 13.90
C PRO A 84 -6.58 -9.84 13.35
N GLY A 85 -6.55 -11.13 13.03
CA GLY A 85 -7.73 -11.91 12.69
C GLY A 85 -8.55 -12.32 13.92
N LYS A 86 -9.62 -13.09 13.68
CA LYS A 86 -10.43 -13.72 14.74
C LYS A 86 -10.22 -15.22 14.87
N GLY A 87 -9.43 -15.81 13.96
CA GLY A 87 -9.07 -17.23 13.99
C GLY A 87 -7.59 -17.40 14.34
N ASP A 88 -7.19 -18.65 14.58
CA ASP A 88 -5.82 -19.00 14.97
C ASP A 88 -4.90 -19.26 13.77
N ASP A 89 -5.32 -18.85 12.57
CA ASP A 89 -4.61 -19.07 11.30
C ASP A 89 -4.07 -17.74 10.74
N VAL A 90 -3.04 -17.83 9.90
CA VAL A 90 -2.35 -16.67 9.31
C VAL A 90 -2.45 -16.73 7.79
N VAL A 91 -2.92 -15.64 7.19
CA VAL A 91 -2.82 -15.40 5.75
C VAL A 91 -1.62 -14.51 5.51
N LEU A 92 -0.59 -15.06 4.85
CA LEU A 92 0.64 -14.36 4.47
C LEU A 92 0.55 -13.78 3.04
#